data_AF-A0A5K0ZX11-F1
#
_entry.id   AF-A0A5K0ZX11-F1
#
_cell.length_a   1.000
_cell.length_b   1.000
_cell.length_c   1.000
_cell.angle_alpha   90.00
_cell.angle_beta   90.00
_cell.angle_gamma   90.00
#
_symmetry.space_group_name_H-M   'P 1'
#
loop_
_entity.id
_entity.type
_entity.pdbx_description
1 polymer ?
#
loop_
_entity_poly.entity_id
_entity_poly.type
_entity_poly.pdbx_seq_one_letter_code
_entity_poly.pdbx_strand_id
1 'polypeptide(L)'
;AMKKLKRLDLCAKQITVTPDFSFAPYLEELTLRNCEMLTEVHDSVGTLENLMVLLITGCNALEGLPHTICHLTLLERLELSQHLDLFFSPGNLGLRETGIKSILTSIEKLTQLRNLNLQKS
;
A
#
# COMPACT_ATOMS: atom_id res chain seq x y z
N ALA A 1 -10.95 -2.74 18.88
CA ALA A 1 -10.78 -3.68 17.76
C ALA A 1 -12.12 -3.89 17.03
N MET A 2 -12.18 -3.54 15.74
CA MET A 2 -13.30 -3.75 14.84
C MET A 2 -13.29 -5.20 14.30
N LYS A 3 -13.81 -6.14 15.09
CA LYS A 3 -13.72 -7.58 14.79
C LYS A 3 -14.47 -8.06 13.54
N LYS A 4 -15.29 -7.20 12.93
CA LYS A 4 -16.10 -7.52 11.73
C LYS A 4 -15.66 -6.78 10.48
N LEU A 5 -14.71 -5.84 10.59
CA LEU A 5 -14.30 -5.05 9.44
C LEU A 5 -13.42 -5.93 8.54
N LYS A 6 -13.91 -6.21 7.34
CA LYS A 6 -13.22 -7.01 6.32
C LYS A 6 -12.63 -6.19 5.19
N ARG A 7 -13.21 -5.03 4.91
CA ARG A 7 -12.77 -4.13 3.84
C ARG A 7 -12.67 -2.72 4.36
N LEU A 8 -11.58 -2.03 4.03
CA LEU A 8 -11.33 -0.65 4.40
C LEU A 8 -10.85 0.11 3.17
N ASP A 9 -11.51 1.23 2.90
CA ASP A 9 -11.19 2.14 1.82
C ASP A 9 -10.86 3.50 2.41
N LEU A 10 -9.64 3.97 2.20
CA LEU A 10 -9.17 5.28 2.65
C LEU A 10 -8.95 6.17 1.44
N CYS A 11 -9.69 7.27 1.40
CA CYS A 11 -9.52 8.34 0.45
C CYS A 11 -9.31 9.65 1.21
N ALA A 12 -8.06 9.95 1.53
CA ALA A 12 -7.71 11.09 2.37
C ALA A 12 -6.55 11.88 1.76
N LYS A 13 -6.86 13.06 1.22
CA LYS A 13 -5.88 13.89 0.51
C LYS A 13 -4.77 14.46 1.39
N GLN A 14 -5.01 14.57 2.71
CA GLN A 14 -4.13 15.28 3.65
C GLN A 14 -3.35 14.36 4.60
N ILE A 15 -3.50 13.03 4.49
CA ILE A 15 -2.71 12.12 5.33
C ILE A 15 -1.32 11.96 4.74
N THR A 16 -0.30 12.08 5.59
CA THR A 16 1.09 11.80 5.22
C THR A 16 1.51 10.37 5.60
N VAL A 17 0.91 9.83 6.66
CA VAL A 17 1.07 8.44 7.11
C VAL A 17 -0.30 7.82 7.32
N THR A 18 -0.49 6.54 6.95
CA THR A 18 -1.74 5.83 7.26
C THR A 18 -1.95 5.68 8.77
N PRO A 19 -3.18 5.50 9.26
CA PRO A 19 -3.39 5.15 10.67
C PRO A 19 -2.76 3.79 11.01
N ASP A 20 -2.59 3.55 12.31
CA ASP A 20 -2.34 2.21 12.82
C ASP A 20 -3.55 1.30 12.51
N PHE A 21 -3.33 0.21 11.78
CA PHE A 21 -4.36 -0.75 11.37
C PHE A 21 -4.61 -1.86 12.40
N SER A 22 -3.90 -1.88 13.54
CA SER A 22 -4.09 -2.87 14.62
C SER A 22 -5.53 -2.90 15.16
N PHE A 23 -6.33 -1.85 14.93
CA PHE A 23 -7.74 -1.85 15.25
C PHE A 23 -8.58 -2.83 14.42
N ALA A 24 -8.12 -3.28 13.24
CA ALA A 24 -8.87 -4.14 12.32
C ALA A 24 -8.09 -5.43 11.96
N PRO A 25 -7.84 -6.34 12.91
CA PRO A 25 -7.00 -7.53 12.69
C PRO A 25 -7.57 -8.56 11.71
N TYR A 26 -8.85 -8.45 11.35
CA TYR A 26 -9.53 -9.36 10.43
C TYR A 26 -9.73 -8.77 9.03
N LEU A 27 -9.06 -7.66 8.73
CA LEU A 27 -9.15 -7.01 7.43
C LEU A 27 -8.62 -7.94 6.33
N GLU A 28 -9.39 -8.06 5.26
CA GLU A 28 -9.11 -8.89 4.09
C GLU A 28 -8.74 -8.02 2.87
N GLU A 29 -9.29 -6.81 2.78
CA GLU A 29 -8.97 -5.87 1.71
C GLU A 29 -8.71 -4.46 2.25
N LEU A 30 -7.59 -3.88 1.83
CA LEU A 30 -7.20 -2.51 2.11
C LEU A 30 -7.02 -1.76 0.80
N THR A 31 -7.73 -0.66 0.65
CA THR A 31 -7.68 0.20 -0.53
C THR A 31 -7.32 1.63 -0.10
N LEU A 32 -6.21 2.16 -0.62
CA LEU A 32 -5.77 3.54 -0.44
C LEU A 32 -5.92 4.27 -1.78
N ARG A 33 -6.84 5.25 -1.86
CA ARG A 33 -7.16 5.92 -3.12
C ARG A 33 -6.98 7.42 -2.99
N ASN A 34 -6.28 8.02 -3.94
CA ASN A 34 -6.12 9.49 -4.03
C ASN A 34 -5.61 10.11 -2.72
N CYS A 35 -4.74 9.39 -1.99
CA CYS A 35 -4.04 9.93 -0.83
C CYS A 35 -2.80 10.68 -1.34
N GLU A 36 -3.03 11.85 -1.95
CA GLU A 36 -2.02 12.61 -2.71
C GLU A 36 -0.79 12.99 -1.87
N MET A 37 -0.97 13.25 -0.56
CA MET A 37 0.11 13.60 0.37
C MET A 37 0.71 12.40 1.12
N LEU A 38 0.22 11.18 0.87
CA LEU A 38 0.67 9.99 1.60
C LEU A 38 2.09 9.65 1.20
N THR A 39 3.04 9.77 2.14
CA THR A 39 4.44 9.43 1.94
C THR A 39 4.79 8.04 2.48
N GLU A 40 4.06 7.56 3.48
CA GLU A 40 4.36 6.30 4.20
C GLU A 40 3.10 5.50 4.56
N VAL A 41 3.18 4.17 4.45
CA VAL A 41 2.18 3.26 5.04
C VAL A 41 2.71 2.76 6.38
N HIS A 42 1.91 2.92 7.43
CA HIS A 42 2.28 2.53 8.79
C HIS A 42 2.60 1.03 8.91
N ASP A 43 3.66 0.70 9.64
CA ASP A 43 4.20 -0.67 9.79
C ASP A 43 3.16 -1.70 10.27
N SER A 44 2.12 -1.25 10.97
CA SER A 44 0.99 -2.09 11.39
C SER A 44 0.29 -2.82 10.24
N VAL A 45 0.45 -2.37 8.99
CA VAL A 45 -0.09 -3.09 7.82
C VAL A 45 0.38 -4.55 7.80
N GLY A 46 1.63 -4.83 8.20
CA GLY A 46 2.17 -6.18 8.28
C GLY A 46 1.59 -7.05 9.39
N THR A 47 0.74 -6.50 10.26
CA THR A 47 -0.01 -7.27 11.29
C THR A 47 -1.35 -7.79 10.78
N LEU A 48 -1.75 -7.41 9.56
CA LEU A 48 -3.01 -7.82 8.95
C LEU A 48 -2.86 -9.21 8.30
N GLU A 49 -2.73 -10.24 9.13
CA GLU A 49 -2.48 -11.63 8.68
C GLU A 49 -3.53 -12.18 7.71
N ASN A 50 -4.75 -11.62 7.72
CA ASN A 50 -5.85 -12.00 6.83
C ASN A 50 -5.93 -11.19 5.53
N LEU A 51 -5.00 -10.24 5.31
CA LEU A 51 -5.08 -9.35 4.16
C LEU A 51 -4.76 -10.11 2.86
N MET A 52 -5.74 -10.18 1.97
CA MET A 52 -5.64 -10.83 0.66
C MET A 52 -5.43 -9.80 -0.46
N VAL A 53 -5.93 -8.57 -0.29
CA VAL A 53 -5.89 -7.53 -1.31
C VAL A 53 -5.36 -6.21 -0.74
N LEU A 54 -4.32 -5.68 -1.37
CA LEU A 54 -3.81 -4.33 -1.13
C LEU A 54 -3.80 -3.54 -2.44
N LEU A 55 -4.66 -2.51 -2.51
CA LEU A 55 -4.75 -1.60 -3.65
C LEU A 55 -4.31 -0.21 -3.21
N ILE A 56 -3.35 0.38 -3.91
CA ILE A 56 -2.89 1.75 -3.68
C ILE A 56 -2.89 2.46 -5.03
N THR A 57 -3.81 3.41 -5.19
CA THR A 57 -4.06 4.08 -6.47
C THR A 57 -4.11 5.59 -6.30
N GLY A 58 -3.33 6.35 -7.06
CA GLY A 58 -3.33 7.81 -6.96
C GLY A 58 -2.67 8.37 -5.70
N CYS A 59 -1.84 7.56 -5.02
CA CYS A 59 -1.02 7.99 -3.89
C CYS A 59 0.38 8.38 -4.41
N ASN A 60 0.47 9.56 -5.03
CA ASN A 60 1.63 9.95 -5.84
C ASN A 60 2.87 10.31 -5.01
N ALA A 61 2.69 10.73 -3.76
CA ALA A 61 3.79 11.02 -2.84
C ALA A 61 4.37 9.78 -2.13
N LEU A 62 3.78 8.59 -2.35
CA LEU A 62 4.17 7.38 -1.62
C LEU A 62 5.58 6.94 -2.02
N GLU A 63 6.51 6.92 -1.05
CA GLU A 63 7.91 6.62 -1.31
C GLU A 63 8.19 5.11 -1.37
N GLY A 64 7.37 4.31 -0.69
CA GLY A 64 7.49 2.86 -0.65
C GLY A 64 6.51 2.21 0.33
N LEU A 65 6.56 0.88 0.40
CA LEU A 65 5.86 0.10 1.41
C LEU A 65 6.78 -0.21 2.60
N PRO A 66 6.22 -0.35 3.81
CA PRO A 66 6.98 -0.76 4.98
C PRO A 66 7.56 -2.16 4.79
N HIS A 67 8.72 -2.42 5.40
CA HIS A 67 9.38 -3.72 5.37
C HIS A 67 8.50 -4.85 5.94
N THR A 68 7.55 -4.52 6.82
CA THR A 68 6.59 -5.47 7.41
C THR A 68 5.60 -6.03 6.39
N ILE A 69 5.53 -5.48 5.17
CA ILE A 69 4.69 -6.02 4.09
C ILE A 69 5.00 -7.50 3.81
N CYS A 70 6.24 -7.93 4.08
CA CYS A 70 6.65 -9.32 3.90
C CYS A 70 5.98 -10.32 4.85
N HIS A 71 5.28 -9.86 5.88
CA HIS A 71 4.49 -10.70 6.79
C HIS A 71 3.09 -11.04 6.25
N LEU A 72 2.66 -10.39 5.16
CA LEU A 72 1.35 -10.61 4.54
C LEU A 72 1.33 -11.89 3.70
N THR A 73 1.47 -13.04 4.36
CA THR A 73 1.61 -14.34 3.70
C THR A 73 0.38 -14.78 2.89
N LEU A 74 -0.80 -14.23 3.19
CA LEU A 74 -2.05 -14.47 2.45
C LEU A 74 -2.32 -13.47 1.33
N LEU A 75 -1.43 -12.49 1.10
CA LEU A 75 -1.65 -11.46 0.08
C LEU A 75 -1.65 -12.08 -1.32
N GLU A 76 -2.81 -12.04 -1.98
CA GLU A 76 -3.00 -12.59 -3.33
C GLU A 76 -2.87 -11.53 -4.43
N ARG A 77 -3.22 -10.28 -4.09
CA ARG A 77 -3.20 -9.14 -5.03
C ARG A 77 -2.56 -7.91 -4.39
N LEU A 78 -1.51 -7.42 -5.05
CA LEU A 78 -0.86 -6.16 -4.75
C LEU A 78 -0.89 -5.26 -5.99
N GLU A 79 -1.54 -4.11 -5.87
CA GLU A 79 -1.55 -3.11 -6.93
C GLU A 79 -1.06 -1.76 -6.41
N LEU A 80 -0.02 -1.24 -7.05
CA LEU A 80 0.47 0.11 -6.85
C LEU A 80 0.36 0.84 -8.19
N SER A 81 -0.52 1.83 -8.26
CA SER A 81 -0.66 2.72 -9.41
C SER A 81 -0.57 4.19 -8.97
N GLN A 82 0.21 4.96 -9.70
CA GLN A 82 0.35 6.40 -9.50
C GLN A 82 -0.23 7.13 -10.72
N HIS A 83 -0.97 8.21 -10.47
CA HIS A 83 -1.46 9.09 -11.53
C HIS A 83 -0.36 10.10 -11.89
N LEU A 84 0.06 10.13 -13.16
CA LEU A 84 0.81 11.25 -13.72
C LEU A 84 -0.12 12.44 -13.93
N ASP A 85 -0.40 13.21 -12.86
CA ASP A 85 -0.96 14.54 -13.08
C ASP A 85 0.11 15.42 -13.71
N LEU A 86 -0.16 15.87 -14.93
CA LEU A 86 0.66 16.73 -15.80
C LEU A 86 1.04 18.10 -15.18
N PHE A 87 0.69 18.36 -13.93
CA PHE A 87 0.88 19.62 -13.22
C PHE A 87 1.85 19.55 -12.03
N PHE A 88 2.34 18.38 -11.64
CA PHE A 88 3.34 18.29 -10.58
C PHE A 88 4.76 18.45 -11.14
N SER A 89 5.50 19.35 -10.51
CA SER A 89 6.84 19.81 -10.88
C SER A 89 7.87 18.67 -11.04
N PRO A 90 8.92 18.86 -11.86
CA PRO A 90 9.89 17.81 -12.24
C PRO A 90 10.89 17.43 -11.11
N GLY A 91 10.44 17.41 -9.86
CA GLY A 91 11.31 17.25 -8.69
C GLY A 91 11.12 15.98 -7.86
N ASN A 92 9.93 15.38 -7.78
CA ASN A 92 9.66 14.29 -6.82
C ASN A 92 8.41 13.48 -7.20
N LEU A 93 8.46 12.61 -8.21
CA LEU A 93 7.24 11.90 -8.64
C LEU A 93 7.52 10.47 -9.13
N GLY A 94 7.44 9.55 -8.18
CA GLY A 94 7.50 8.12 -8.40
C GLY A 94 7.64 7.39 -7.09
N LEU A 95 7.09 6.17 -6.97
CA LEU A 95 7.71 5.14 -6.12
C LEU A 95 9.21 5.23 -6.42
N ARG A 96 10.01 5.75 -5.48
CA ARG A 96 11.44 5.89 -5.72
C ARG A 96 11.97 4.54 -6.13
N GLU A 97 13.06 4.50 -6.88
CA GLU A 97 13.74 3.24 -7.23
C GLU A 97 13.89 2.32 -5.99
N THR A 98 14.00 2.93 -4.80
CA THR A 98 13.99 2.30 -3.47
C THR A 98 12.67 1.64 -3.05
N GLY A 99 11.50 2.24 -3.33
CA GLY A 99 10.18 1.67 -3.02
C GLY A 99 9.92 0.39 -3.81
N ILE A 100 10.26 0.40 -5.12
CA ILE A 100 10.24 -0.81 -5.96
C ILE A 100 11.27 -1.82 -5.45
N LYS A 101 12.48 -1.39 -5.07
CA LYS A 101 13.52 -2.27 -4.52
C LYS A 101 13.08 -2.99 -3.24
N SER A 102 12.40 -2.30 -2.32
CA SER A 102 11.84 -2.87 -1.08
C SER A 102 10.78 -3.94 -1.37
N ILE A 103 9.91 -3.68 -2.35
CA ILE A 103 8.90 -4.65 -2.81
C ILE A 103 9.57 -5.87 -3.42
N LEU A 104 10.56 -5.68 -4.30
CA LEU A 104 11.30 -6.77 -4.94
C LEU A 104 12.06 -7.65 -3.93
N THR A 105 12.56 -7.09 -2.83
CA THR A 105 13.18 -7.89 -1.77
C THR A 105 12.16 -8.68 -0.92
N SER A 106 10.92 -8.23 -0.88
CA SER A 106 9.86 -8.82 -0.04
C SER A 106 8.97 -9.79 -0.81
N ILE A 107 8.92 -9.69 -2.15
CA ILE A 107 8.01 -10.46 -3.00
C ILE A 107 8.22 -11.97 -2.87
N GLU A 108 9.46 -12.43 -2.66
CA GLU A 108 9.80 -13.85 -2.48
C GLU A 108 9.11 -14.46 -1.25
N LYS A 109 8.74 -13.64 -0.27
CA LYS A 109 8.04 -14.06 0.95
C LYS A 109 6.52 -14.09 0.78
N LEU A 110 5.99 -13.42 -0.23
CA LEU A 110 4.56 -13.36 -0.55
C LEU A 110 4.14 -14.59 -1.35
N THR A 111 4.19 -15.75 -0.71
CA THR A 111 4.02 -17.07 -1.38
C THR A 111 2.66 -17.25 -2.07
N GLN A 112 1.64 -16.50 -1.68
CA GLN A 112 0.29 -16.56 -2.27
C GLN A 112 0.05 -15.47 -3.33
N LEU A 113 1.03 -14.61 -3.62
CA LEU A 113 0.86 -13.49 -4.55
C LEU A 113 0.68 -14.02 -5.97
N ARG A 114 -0.49 -13.77 -6.55
CA ARG A 114 -0.85 -14.17 -7.92
C ARG A 114 -0.88 -13.00 -8.87
N ASN A 115 -1.22 -11.82 -8.35
CA ASN A 115 -1.34 -10.61 -9.12
C ASN A 115 -0.48 -9.52 -8.51
N LEU A 116 0.55 -9.12 -9.24
CA LEU A 116 1.37 -7.96 -8.94
C LEU A 116 1.25 -6.96 -10.09
N ASN A 117 0.70 -5.78 -9.81
CA ASN A 117 0.71 -4.67 -10.74
C ASN A 117 1.47 -3.48 -10.14
N LEU A 118 2.59 -3.12 -10.77
CA LEU A 118 3.40 -1.96 -10.44
C LEU A 118 3.43 -1.06 -11.68
N GLN A 119 2.49 -0.13 -11.79
CA GLN A 119 2.36 0.72 -12.97
C GLN A 119 2.46 2.20 -12.62
N LYS A 120 3.18 2.91 -13.47
CA LYS A 120 3.15 4.37 -13.55
C LYS A 120 2.22 4.71 -14.72
N SER A 121 1.02 5.20 -14.44
CA SER A 121 0.01 5.55 -15.45
C SER A 121 0.01 7.03 -15.76
#